data_AF-A0A955L0D1-F1
#
_entry.id   AF-A0A955L0D1-F1
#
_cell.length_a   1.000
_cell.length_b   1.000
_cell.length_c   1.000
_cell.angle_alpha   90.00
_cell.angle_beta   90.00
_cell.angle_gamma   90.00
#
_symmetry.space_group_name_H-M   'P 1'
#
loop_
_entity.id
_entity.type
_entity.pdbx_description
1 polymer ?
#
loop_
_entity_poly.entity_id
_entity_poly.type
_entity_poly.pdbx_seq_one_letter_code
_entity_poly.pdbx_strand_id
1 'polypeptide(L)'
;MDNIFGINYQGYSLTGLFVALGILTVVITLVLYIFHLKNKLNNFENPKYGFLGKNIYPLIGFITLGSIILFAFYGSVAPTPSDTQADVKIDGQINATMKSQTIALVNVNFSFTPYVSGKPWGATGDTFDIYWDIEGKQKYTKYELSRTSANPSNFTMSLPKDTYDVKITLVYNDKTYSFEDRITY
;
A
#
# COMPACT_ATOMS: atom_id res chain seq x y z
N MET A 1 -8.05 -105.02 -14.60
CA MET A 1 -7.24 -104.57 -13.44
C MET A 1 -5.92 -104.16 -14.03
N ASP A 2 -5.73 -102.85 -14.23
CA ASP A 2 -4.54 -102.30 -14.88
C ASP A 2 -4.05 -101.08 -14.11
N ASN A 3 -2.73 -101.01 -13.98
CA ASN A 3 -1.93 -100.16 -13.10
C ASN A 3 -2.20 -98.65 -13.25
N ILE A 4 -2.58 -97.98 -12.15
CA ILE A 4 -2.73 -96.51 -12.04
C ILE A 4 -1.51 -95.86 -11.32
N PHE A 5 -0.44 -96.62 -11.09
CA PHE A 5 0.84 -96.06 -10.62
C PHE A 5 1.75 -95.67 -11.79
N GLY A 6 1.24 -94.80 -12.67
CA GLY A 6 2.05 -94.08 -13.62
C GLY A 6 2.71 -92.88 -12.93
N ILE A 7 3.73 -93.13 -12.11
CA ILE A 7 4.60 -92.05 -11.61
C ILE A 7 5.39 -91.54 -12.81
N ASN A 8 4.82 -90.56 -13.53
CA ASN A 8 5.52 -89.81 -14.55
C ASN A 8 6.56 -88.94 -13.84
N TYR A 9 7.75 -89.50 -13.62
CA TYR A 9 8.97 -88.75 -13.41
C TYR A 9 9.26 -87.97 -14.70
N GLN A 10 8.62 -86.80 -14.85
CA GLN A 10 9.06 -85.81 -15.83
C GLN A 10 10.42 -85.31 -15.34
N GLY A 11 11.48 -85.81 -15.97
CA GLY A 11 12.84 -85.36 -15.73
C GLY A 11 12.91 -83.86 -15.96
N TYR A 12 12.93 -83.09 -14.87
CA TYR A 12 13.34 -81.71 -14.91
C TYR A 12 14.73 -81.69 -15.53
N SER A 13 14.87 -81.17 -16.74
CA SER A 13 16.19 -81.08 -17.35
C SER A 13 17.05 -80.22 -16.43
N LEU A 14 18.25 -80.69 -16.10
CA LEU A 14 19.22 -79.93 -15.29
C LEU A 14 19.36 -78.50 -15.82
N THR A 15 19.29 -78.33 -17.14
CA THR A 15 19.27 -77.04 -17.82
C THR A 15 18.08 -76.15 -17.41
N GLY A 16 16.87 -76.68 -17.29
CA GLY A 16 15.69 -75.92 -16.82
C GLY A 16 15.82 -75.49 -15.35
N LEU A 17 16.40 -76.34 -14.50
CA LEU A 17 16.68 -76.01 -13.10
C LEU A 17 17.71 -74.87 -12.99
N PHE A 18 18.80 -74.92 -13.77
CA PHE A 18 19.80 -73.84 -13.79
C PHE A 18 19.24 -72.52 -14.30
N VAL A 19 18.37 -72.55 -15.32
CA VAL A 19 17.70 -71.35 -15.82
C VAL A 19 16.76 -70.76 -14.76
N ALA A 20 15.97 -71.59 -14.07
CA ALA A 20 15.10 -71.13 -12.99
C ALA A 20 15.90 -70.53 -11.81
N LEU A 21 17.00 -71.14 -11.41
CA LEU A 21 17.90 -70.60 -10.38
C LEU A 21 18.58 -69.29 -10.82
N GLY A 22 18.97 -69.19 -12.09
CA GLY A 22 19.51 -67.96 -12.67
C GLY A 22 18.50 -66.81 -12.62
N ILE A 23 17.25 -67.06 -12.99
CA ILE A 23 16.17 -66.06 -12.92
C ILE A 23 15.90 -65.69 -11.45
N LEU A 24 15.83 -66.67 -10.56
CA LEU A 24 15.57 -66.43 -9.14
C LEU A 24 16.66 -65.56 -8.49
N THR A 25 17.94 -65.82 -8.79
CA THR A 25 19.06 -65.05 -8.24
C THR A 25 19.06 -63.61 -8.75
N VAL A 26 18.73 -63.39 -10.03
CA VAL A 26 18.56 -62.05 -10.61
C VAL A 26 17.42 -61.29 -9.90
N VAL A 27 16.28 -61.94 -9.68
CA VAL A 27 15.15 -61.31 -8.98
C VAL A 27 15.52 -60.94 -7.54
N ILE A 28 16.18 -61.85 -6.79
CA ILE A 28 16.59 -61.59 -5.41
C ILE A 28 17.58 -60.43 -5.33
N THR A 29 18.60 -60.41 -6.20
CA THR A 29 19.59 -59.32 -6.23
C THR A 29 18.94 -57.98 -6.56
N LEU A 30 17.97 -57.95 -7.48
CA LEU A 30 17.26 -56.74 -7.87
C LEU A 30 16.39 -56.21 -6.72
N VAL A 31 15.70 -57.09 -6.00
CA VAL A 31 14.93 -56.72 -4.80
C VAL A 31 15.85 -56.16 -3.71
N LEU A 32 16.97 -56.82 -3.39
CA LEU A 32 17.93 -56.35 -2.40
C LEU A 32 18.53 -54.99 -2.79
N TYR A 33 18.80 -54.79 -4.07
CA TYR A 33 19.30 -53.51 -4.60
C TYR A 33 18.28 -52.38 -4.42
N ILE A 34 16.99 -52.64 -4.69
CA ILE A 34 15.91 -51.67 -4.44
C ILE A 34 15.81 -51.33 -2.95
N PHE A 35 15.89 -52.32 -2.06
CA PHE A 35 15.87 -52.08 -0.61
C PHE A 35 17.08 -51.25 -0.14
N HIS A 36 18.27 -51.54 -0.68
CA HIS A 36 19.48 -50.77 -0.37
C HIS A 36 19.34 -49.31 -0.83
N LEU A 37 18.84 -49.10 -2.06
CA LEU A 37 18.59 -47.76 -2.59
C LEU A 37 17.54 -47.02 -1.77
N LYS A 38 16.44 -47.67 -1.38
CA LYS A 38 15.38 -47.08 -0.54
C LYS A 38 15.92 -46.64 0.82
N ASN A 39 16.76 -47.46 1.47
CA ASN A 39 17.40 -47.08 2.73
C ASN A 39 18.37 -45.91 2.56
N LYS A 40 19.10 -45.87 1.44
CA LYS A 40 19.98 -44.73 1.11
C LYS A 40 19.16 -43.47 0.87
N LEU A 41 18.04 -43.57 0.15
CA LEU A 41 17.12 -42.46 -0.14
C LEU A 41 16.45 -41.92 1.12
N ASN A 42 15.99 -42.79 2.02
CA ASN A 42 15.35 -42.37 3.27
C ASN A 42 16.29 -41.57 4.18
N ASN A 43 17.61 -41.87 4.14
CA ASN A 43 18.62 -41.07 4.82
C ASN A 43 18.84 -39.68 4.18
N PHE A 44 18.50 -39.51 2.90
CA PHE A 44 18.53 -38.21 2.22
C PHE A 44 17.21 -37.43 2.40
N GLU A 45 16.07 -38.09 2.41
CA GLU A 45 14.76 -37.45 2.59
C GLU A 45 14.53 -36.98 4.03
N ASN A 46 15.05 -37.72 5.03
CA ASN A 46 14.94 -37.37 6.45
C ASN A 46 16.32 -37.39 7.14
N PRO A 47 17.21 -36.42 6.86
CA PRO A 47 18.54 -36.40 7.44
C PRO A 47 18.45 -36.16 8.95
N LYS A 48 18.73 -37.20 9.75
CA LYS A 48 18.83 -37.08 11.22
C LYS A 48 20.13 -36.39 11.68
N TYR A 49 21.09 -36.26 10.78
CA TYR A 49 22.42 -35.73 11.05
C TYR A 49 22.78 -34.67 10.00
N GLY A 50 23.36 -33.56 10.45
CA GLY A 50 23.81 -32.44 9.62
C GLY A 50 25.33 -32.45 9.40
N PHE A 51 25.92 -31.27 9.20
CA PHE A 51 27.36 -31.10 8.98
C PHE A 51 28.16 -31.74 10.13
N LEU A 52 29.23 -32.49 9.80
CA LEU A 52 30.07 -33.29 10.73
C LEU A 52 29.37 -34.49 11.38
N GLY A 53 28.22 -34.95 10.89
CA GLY A 53 27.53 -36.14 11.40
C GLY A 53 26.85 -35.94 12.76
N LYS A 54 26.71 -34.68 13.20
CA LYS A 54 26.02 -34.32 14.45
C LYS A 54 24.53 -34.17 14.20
N ASN A 55 23.72 -34.44 15.22
CA ASN A 55 22.27 -34.33 15.15
C ASN A 55 21.85 -32.91 14.71
N ILE A 56 21.02 -32.79 13.68
CA ILE A 56 20.64 -31.51 13.06
C ILE A 56 19.49 -30.79 13.79
N TYR A 57 18.71 -31.51 14.60
CA TYR A 57 17.53 -30.94 15.28
C TYR A 57 17.85 -29.75 16.20
N PRO A 58 18.95 -29.74 16.97
CA PRO A 58 19.31 -28.56 17.77
C PRO A 58 19.59 -27.32 16.91
N LEU A 59 20.26 -27.50 15.77
CA LEU A 59 20.56 -26.39 14.84
C LEU A 59 19.27 -25.80 14.24
N ILE A 60 18.35 -26.66 13.80
CA ILE A 60 17.03 -26.24 13.30
C ILE A 60 16.26 -25.50 14.40
N GLY A 61 16.33 -25.97 15.65
CA GLY A 61 15.73 -25.31 16.81
C GLY A 61 16.29 -23.91 17.06
N PHE A 62 17.61 -23.73 16.99
CA PHE A 62 18.25 -22.42 17.15
C PHE A 62 17.87 -21.44 16.03
N ILE A 63 17.84 -21.91 14.77
CA ILE A 63 17.48 -21.05 13.62
C ILE A 63 16.01 -20.63 13.70
N THR A 64 15.11 -21.55 14.07
CA THR A 64 13.68 -21.25 14.21
C THR A 64 13.43 -20.29 15.37
N LEU A 65 13.99 -20.51 16.57
CA LEU A 65 13.87 -19.57 17.68
C LEU A 65 14.46 -18.19 17.36
N GLY A 66 15.65 -18.13 16.75
CA GLY A 66 16.27 -16.87 16.37
C GLY A 66 15.44 -16.07 15.36
N SER A 67 14.83 -16.77 14.39
CA SER A 67 13.96 -16.14 13.37
C SER A 67 12.67 -15.59 13.99
N ILE A 68 12.06 -16.31 14.93
CA ILE A 68 10.85 -15.86 15.64
C ILE A 68 11.14 -14.61 16.46
N ILE A 69 12.28 -14.58 17.16
CA ILE A 69 12.70 -13.42 17.96
C ILE A 69 12.92 -12.19 17.05
N LEU A 70 13.63 -12.36 15.92
CA LEU A 70 13.84 -11.27 14.97
C LEU A 70 12.53 -10.74 14.37
N PHE A 71 11.58 -11.62 14.03
CA PHE A 71 10.26 -11.21 13.57
C PHE A 71 9.46 -10.47 14.63
N ALA A 72 9.51 -10.91 15.89
CA ALA A 72 8.84 -10.24 16.99
C ALA A 72 9.42 -8.84 17.27
N PHE A 73 10.75 -8.67 17.17
CA PHE A 73 11.40 -7.38 17.29
C PHE A 73 11.11 -6.46 16.09
N TYR A 74 11.13 -6.96 14.86
CA TYR A 74 10.79 -6.14 13.69
C TYR A 74 9.31 -5.72 13.66
N GLY A 75 8.40 -6.59 14.10
CA GLY A 75 6.97 -6.29 14.15
C GLY A 75 6.56 -5.31 15.26
N SER A 76 7.38 -5.18 16.32
CA SER A 76 7.11 -4.26 17.44
C SER A 76 7.74 -2.88 17.27
N VAL A 77 8.68 -2.72 16.33
CA VAL A 77 9.36 -1.45 16.02
C VAL A 77 8.90 -0.89 14.67
N ALA A 78 7.90 -1.50 14.03
CA ALA A 78 7.26 -0.86 12.88
C ALA A 78 6.74 0.51 13.36
N PRO A 79 7.25 1.63 12.82
CA PRO A 79 6.66 2.92 13.12
C PRO A 79 5.19 2.79 12.77
N THR A 80 4.31 3.07 13.74
CA THR A 80 2.90 3.34 13.45
C THR A 80 2.87 4.17 12.19
N PRO A 81 2.15 3.78 11.13
CA PRO A 81 2.09 4.58 9.92
C PRO A 81 1.73 5.98 10.38
N SER A 82 2.72 6.88 10.28
CA SER A 82 2.47 8.30 10.39
C SER A 82 1.49 8.53 9.27
N ASP A 83 0.24 8.77 9.62
CA ASP A 83 -0.83 9.19 8.72
C ASP A 83 -0.21 10.25 7.81
N THR A 84 0.25 9.80 6.64
CA THR A 84 0.74 10.68 5.61
C THR A 84 -0.55 11.13 4.95
N GLN A 85 -1.34 11.92 5.68
CA GLN A 85 -2.47 12.62 5.11
C GLN A 85 -1.87 13.42 3.98
N ALA A 86 -2.24 13.07 2.75
CA ALA A 86 -1.88 13.86 1.59
C ALA A 86 -2.36 15.29 1.91
N ASP A 87 -1.40 16.19 2.13
CA ASP A 87 -1.72 17.54 2.56
C ASP A 87 -2.56 18.17 1.46
N VAL A 88 -3.82 18.46 1.78
CA VAL A 88 -4.77 18.98 0.79
C VAL A 88 -4.24 20.34 0.37
N LYS A 89 -3.78 20.44 -0.88
CA LYS A 89 -3.28 21.71 -1.42
C LYS A 89 -4.46 22.65 -1.59
N ILE A 90 -4.45 23.75 -0.85
CA ILE A 90 -5.43 24.83 -0.99
C ILE A 90 -4.75 26.01 -1.68
N ASP A 91 -5.22 26.35 -2.87
CA ASP A 91 -4.86 27.58 -3.57
C ASP A 91 -6.07 28.54 -3.55
N GLY A 92 -5.86 29.82 -3.84
CA GLY A 92 -6.92 30.84 -3.84
C GLY A 92 -6.69 31.89 -4.91
N GLN A 93 -7.76 32.29 -5.59
CA GLN A 93 -7.72 33.36 -6.58
C GLN A 93 -8.53 34.55 -6.09
N ILE A 94 -7.85 35.69 -5.92
CA ILE A 94 -8.45 36.98 -5.62
C ILE A 94 -8.75 37.67 -6.94
N ASN A 95 -9.99 38.13 -7.13
CA ASN A 95 -10.38 38.92 -8.28
C ASN A 95 -11.05 40.21 -7.81
N ALA A 96 -10.56 41.35 -8.30
CA ALA A 96 -11.11 42.65 -7.95
C ALA A 96 -11.35 43.44 -9.24
N THR A 97 -12.62 43.61 -9.62
CA THR A 97 -13.01 44.25 -10.89
C THR A 97 -13.71 45.58 -10.63
N MET A 98 -13.19 46.67 -11.18
CA MET A 98 -13.86 47.97 -11.12
C MET A 98 -15.15 47.96 -11.95
N LYS A 99 -16.28 48.32 -11.34
CA LYS A 99 -17.61 48.40 -11.99
C LYS A 99 -17.93 49.82 -12.46
N SER A 100 -17.61 50.82 -11.66
CA SER A 100 -17.83 52.22 -11.97
C SER A 100 -16.91 53.11 -11.14
N GLN A 101 -16.72 54.36 -11.56
CA GLN A 101 -15.89 55.32 -10.83
C GLN A 101 -16.46 56.73 -10.89
N THR A 102 -16.16 57.49 -9.85
CA THR A 102 -16.35 58.95 -9.78
C THR A 102 -14.97 59.60 -9.65
N ILE A 103 -14.92 60.92 -9.42
CA ILE A 103 -13.67 61.65 -9.21
C ILE A 103 -12.95 61.16 -7.94
N ALA A 104 -13.68 60.83 -6.88
CA ALA A 104 -13.11 60.49 -5.57
C ALA A 104 -13.24 59.01 -5.16
N LEU A 105 -14.23 58.29 -5.69
CA LEU A 105 -14.56 56.92 -5.29
C LEU A 105 -14.58 55.96 -6.49
N VAL A 106 -14.16 54.72 -6.27
CA VAL A 106 -14.27 53.59 -7.19
C VAL A 106 -15.17 52.52 -6.60
N ASN A 107 -16.09 51.98 -7.40
CA ASN A 107 -16.89 50.82 -7.04
C ASN A 107 -16.20 49.57 -7.54
N VAL A 108 -15.77 48.73 -6.62
CA VAL A 108 -15.00 47.52 -6.90
C VAL A 108 -15.84 46.31 -6.52
N ASN A 109 -15.93 45.35 -7.43
CA ASN A 109 -16.51 44.04 -7.17
C ASN A 109 -15.40 43.06 -6.81
N PHE A 110 -15.39 42.63 -5.56
CA PHE A 110 -14.49 41.63 -5.02
C PHE A 110 -15.10 40.25 -5.14
N SER A 111 -14.32 39.29 -5.62
CA SER A 111 -14.65 37.88 -5.57
C SER A 111 -13.42 37.04 -5.23
N PHE A 112 -13.66 35.97 -4.51
CA PHE A 112 -12.63 34.99 -4.16
C PHE A 112 -13.09 33.59 -4.53
N THR A 113 -12.19 32.86 -5.18
CA THR A 113 -12.43 31.47 -5.56
C THR A 113 -11.34 30.60 -4.90
N PRO A 114 -11.69 29.77 -3.90
CA PRO A 114 -10.78 28.77 -3.37
C PRO A 114 -10.64 27.60 -4.35
N TYR A 115 -9.46 26.98 -4.37
CA TYR A 115 -9.17 25.78 -5.15
C TYR A 115 -8.66 24.69 -4.21
N VAL A 116 -9.41 23.59 -4.10
CA VAL A 116 -9.02 22.41 -3.32
C VAL A 116 -8.44 21.38 -4.27
N SER A 117 -7.15 21.11 -4.17
CA SER A 117 -6.43 20.19 -5.07
C SER A 117 -6.66 20.54 -6.56
N GLY A 118 -6.64 21.83 -6.88
CA GLY A 118 -6.85 22.37 -8.24
C GLY A 118 -8.31 22.44 -8.70
N LYS A 119 -9.30 22.01 -7.91
CA LYS A 119 -10.72 22.13 -8.24
C LYS A 119 -11.33 23.38 -7.60
N PRO A 120 -11.96 24.29 -8.38
CA PRO A 120 -12.62 25.46 -7.80
C PRO A 120 -13.75 25.00 -6.88
N TRP A 121 -13.82 25.56 -5.67
CA TRP A 121 -14.77 25.20 -4.61
C TRP A 121 -14.70 23.74 -4.14
N GLY A 122 -13.65 22.98 -4.53
CA GLY A 122 -13.44 21.61 -4.07
C GLY A 122 -14.51 20.62 -4.51
N ALA A 123 -14.98 19.80 -3.57
CA ALA A 123 -16.01 18.80 -3.80
C ALA A 123 -17.41 19.37 -3.51
N THR A 124 -18.44 18.73 -4.08
CA THR A 124 -19.83 19.10 -3.80
C THR A 124 -20.13 18.93 -2.30
N GLY A 125 -20.59 20.02 -1.67
CA GLY A 125 -20.87 20.05 -0.23
C GLY A 125 -19.78 20.68 0.62
N ASP A 126 -18.61 20.98 0.03
CA ASP A 126 -17.57 21.76 0.71
C ASP A 126 -18.08 23.17 1.01
N THR A 127 -17.76 23.66 2.21
CA THR A 127 -18.12 24.98 2.70
C THR A 127 -16.88 25.74 3.13
N PHE A 128 -16.89 27.05 2.91
CA PHE A 128 -15.74 27.90 3.15
C PHE A 128 -16.18 29.15 3.91
N ASP A 129 -15.48 29.47 4.99
CA ASP A 129 -15.62 30.77 5.64
C ASP A 129 -14.49 31.69 5.17
N ILE A 130 -14.86 32.87 4.70
CA ILE A 130 -13.94 33.79 4.03
C ILE A 130 -13.97 35.13 4.76
N TYR A 131 -12.80 35.52 5.23
CA TYR A 131 -12.55 36.73 5.98
C TYR A 131 -11.70 37.66 5.12
N TRP A 132 -12.23 38.82 4.79
CA TRP A 132 -11.55 39.84 4.00
C TRP A 132 -11.06 40.95 4.91
N ASP A 133 -9.79 41.31 4.77
CA ASP A 133 -9.19 42.51 5.31
C ASP A 133 -8.61 43.32 4.13
N ILE A 134 -9.13 44.52 3.92
CA ILE A 134 -8.75 45.42 2.83
C ILE A 134 -8.17 46.67 3.48
N GLU A 135 -6.87 46.86 3.35
CA GLU A 135 -6.13 47.94 3.99
C GLU A 135 -5.54 48.89 2.94
N GLY A 136 -5.72 50.19 3.14
CA GLY A 136 -5.21 51.24 2.27
C GLY A 136 -5.43 52.57 2.97
N LYS A 137 -5.98 53.57 2.27
CA LYS A 137 -6.40 54.84 2.91
C LYS A 137 -7.36 54.64 4.07
N GLN A 138 -8.21 53.64 3.96
CA GLN A 138 -9.16 53.21 4.96
C GLN A 138 -9.09 51.69 5.08
N LYS A 139 -9.41 51.18 6.27
CA LYS A 139 -9.42 49.76 6.56
C LYS A 139 -10.85 49.24 6.52
N TYR A 140 -11.07 48.16 5.79
CA TYR A 140 -12.38 47.52 5.67
C TYR A 140 -12.27 46.02 5.93
N THR A 141 -13.20 45.50 6.72
CA THR A 141 -13.30 44.06 6.99
C THR A 141 -14.64 43.53 6.51
N LYS A 142 -14.65 42.37 5.86
CA LYS A 142 -15.87 41.68 5.44
C LYS A 142 -15.81 40.20 5.79
N TYR A 143 -16.93 39.67 6.25
CA TYR A 143 -17.07 38.29 6.66
C TYR A 143 -18.13 37.62 5.78
N GLU A 144 -17.79 36.45 5.27
CA GLU A 144 -18.65 35.64 4.42
C GLU A 144 -18.61 34.20 4.91
N LEU A 145 -19.68 33.75 5.57
CA LEU A 145 -19.75 32.42 6.16
C LEU A 145 -20.40 31.42 5.21
N SER A 146 -19.98 30.16 5.27
CA SER A 146 -20.58 29.01 4.60
C SER A 146 -20.76 29.21 3.09
N ARG A 147 -19.75 29.79 2.42
CA ARG A 147 -19.73 29.96 0.96
C ARG A 147 -19.49 28.64 0.27
N THR A 148 -20.12 28.46 -0.89
CA THR A 148 -20.08 27.23 -1.69
C THR A 148 -20.03 27.57 -3.18
N SER A 149 -19.86 26.55 -4.03
CA SER A 149 -19.94 26.74 -5.49
C SER A 149 -21.28 27.33 -5.97
N ALA A 150 -22.39 27.04 -5.26
CA ALA A 150 -23.72 27.56 -5.58
C ALA A 150 -23.98 28.96 -5.02
N ASN A 151 -23.23 29.35 -3.97
CA ASN A 151 -23.31 30.67 -3.35
C ASN A 151 -21.87 31.20 -3.14
N PRO A 152 -21.22 31.64 -4.23
CA PRO A 152 -19.81 32.01 -4.21
C PRO A 152 -19.58 33.32 -3.45
N SER A 153 -18.33 33.56 -3.04
CA SER A 153 -17.90 34.83 -2.48
C SER A 153 -17.91 35.91 -3.57
N ASN A 154 -18.76 36.91 -3.36
CA ASN A 154 -18.90 38.03 -4.27
C ASN A 154 -19.58 39.20 -3.55
N PHE A 155 -18.91 40.36 -3.50
CA PHE A 155 -19.52 41.59 -2.98
C PHE A 155 -18.95 42.82 -3.67
N THR A 156 -19.71 43.91 -3.63
CA THR A 156 -19.29 45.21 -4.15
C THR A 156 -19.06 46.18 -3.00
N MET A 157 -18.01 46.99 -3.09
CA MET A 157 -17.68 48.03 -2.12
C MET A 157 -17.23 49.31 -2.83
N SER A 158 -17.62 50.46 -2.31
CA SER A 158 -17.11 51.77 -2.73
C SER A 158 -15.86 52.11 -1.93
N LEU A 159 -14.75 52.34 -2.62
CA LEU A 159 -13.46 52.65 -2.03
C LEU A 159 -12.97 54.01 -2.54
N PRO A 160 -12.29 54.83 -1.74
CA PRO A 160 -11.49 55.93 -2.26
C PRO A 160 -10.46 55.45 -3.29
N LYS A 161 -10.13 56.26 -4.29
CA LYS A 161 -9.02 55.95 -5.20
C LYS A 161 -7.70 55.90 -4.43
N ASP A 162 -7.08 54.73 -4.39
CA ASP A 162 -5.81 54.46 -3.73
C ASP A 162 -5.30 53.05 -4.11
N THR A 163 -4.12 52.71 -3.60
CA THR A 163 -3.62 51.34 -3.52
C THR A 163 -4.14 50.66 -2.25
N TYR A 164 -4.59 49.42 -2.39
CA TYR A 164 -5.09 48.60 -1.29
C TYR A 164 -4.38 47.25 -1.26
N ASP A 165 -3.94 46.86 -0.07
CA ASP A 165 -3.49 45.51 0.25
C ASP A 165 -4.71 44.71 0.70
N VAL A 166 -5.01 43.62 0.00
CA VAL A 166 -6.14 42.73 0.25
C VAL A 166 -5.62 41.43 0.82
N LYS A 167 -5.98 41.16 2.08
CA LYS A 167 -5.71 39.91 2.75
C LYS A 167 -7.00 39.13 2.92
N ILE A 168 -6.98 37.88 2.49
CA ILE A 168 -8.07 36.93 2.67
C ILE A 168 -7.60 35.83 3.61
N THR A 169 -8.37 35.60 4.66
CA THR A 169 -8.23 34.43 5.52
C THR A 169 -9.37 33.47 5.23
N LEU A 170 -9.04 32.28 4.75
CA LEU A 170 -9.96 31.22 4.38
C LEU A 170 -9.94 30.15 5.47
N VAL A 171 -11.10 29.72 5.94
CA VAL A 171 -11.24 28.55 6.83
C VAL A 171 -11.90 27.42 6.06
N TYR A 172 -11.25 26.26 6.04
CA TYR A 172 -11.72 25.04 5.40
C TYR A 172 -11.29 23.83 6.25
N ASN A 173 -12.25 22.98 6.63
CA ASN A 173 -12.02 21.80 7.47
C ASN A 173 -11.17 22.09 8.73
N ASP A 174 -11.56 23.12 9.49
CA ASP A 174 -10.89 23.62 10.70
C ASP A 174 -9.44 24.10 10.51
N LYS A 175 -8.95 24.15 9.26
CA LYS A 175 -7.66 24.73 8.90
C LYS A 175 -7.84 26.12 8.32
N THR A 176 -6.85 26.98 8.58
CA THR A 176 -6.84 28.37 8.12
C THR A 176 -5.75 28.58 7.07
N TYR A 177 -6.09 29.29 6.01
CA TYR A 177 -5.21 29.62 4.89
C TYR A 177 -5.25 31.12 4.64
N SER A 178 -4.12 31.74 4.29
CA SER A 178 -4.05 33.17 4.02
C SER A 178 -3.56 33.46 2.61
N PHE A 179 -4.22 34.41 1.96
CA PHE A 179 -3.91 34.88 0.62
C PHE A 179 -3.81 36.40 0.66
N GLU A 180 -2.83 36.95 -0.04
CA GLU A 180 -2.59 38.38 -0.08
C GLU A 180 -2.40 38.81 -1.53
N ASP A 181 -3.01 39.93 -1.90
CA ASP A 181 -2.84 40.58 -3.20
C ASP A 181 -2.89 42.09 -3.04
N ARG A 182 -2.32 42.83 -3.99
CA ARG A 182 -2.30 44.29 -3.97
C ARG A 182 -2.96 44.85 -5.22
N ILE A 183 -3.99 45.65 -5.02
CA ILE A 183 -4.80 46.25 -6.09
C ILE A 183 -4.67 47.77 -6.05
N THR A 184 -4.79 48.42 -7.21
CA THR A 184 -4.65 49.89 -7.33
C THR A 184 -5.71 50.42 -8.30
N TYR A 185 -6.36 51.52 -7.91
CA TYR A 185 -7.46 52.13 -8.66
C TYR A 185 -7.40 53.67 -8.67
#